data_AF-A0A1R1WYT8-F1
#
_entry.id   AF-A0A1R1WYT8-F1
#
_cell.length_a   1.000
_cell.length_b   1.000
_cell.length_c   1.000
_cell.angle_alpha   90.00
_cell.angle_beta   90.00
_cell.angle_gamma   90.00
#
_symmetry.space_group_name_H-M   'P 1'
#
loop_
_entity.id
_entity.type
_entity.pdbx_description
1 polymer ?
#
loop_
_entity_poly.entity_id
_entity_poly.type
_entity_poly.pdbx_seq_one_letter_code
_entity_poly.pdbx_strand_id
1 'polypeptide(L)'
;MDSDQEKTNIHVNGQVDSKKSFMILFFCILVNVVTAGICNSFAVYNTLYLKLFSDSQAASIGWIGTMALSSMLLFSLVATPIIHYIGYRKTTLLGGAICGISLLLASFSTKIWQLALTQGVLFGLGASFPFLISVAMVSFWFERYRGFGMGAINAGGGIGGIILSPIIKKMLDSGNGSNFKLALWVTAIVVFVIIASSSYFMIERVPNGKNAQDGVEKSKPFDKAAVFDIFVFLVSISTLFGDVAYTAPLYYLPTIAEERSGLSSNATLAVVLANVGNVTGSLIIGYLADVIGEMNIIIISDFLIAVLVSSIWPTTKTASPILALSFVYGFLSAAFLSIVPGVLGRHYPAHRATGVIGVMFVYVAIGLIIGGPTAGAFYDISIKINNYYPLILISSIGFLVSGVILIFAQIYLRKHSSTKFGYRL
;
A
#
# COMPACT_ATOMS: atom_id res chain seq x y z
N MET A 1 -48.50 -37.55 -5.64
CA MET A 1 -47.34 -37.30 -4.76
C MET A 1 -46.52 -36.21 -5.43
N ASP A 2 -47.02 -34.98 -5.35
CA ASP A 2 -46.32 -33.77 -5.82
C ASP A 2 -46.11 -32.90 -4.59
N SER A 3 -44.95 -33.01 -3.97
CA SER A 3 -44.57 -32.18 -2.83
C SER A 3 -43.05 -32.21 -2.66
N ASP A 4 -42.30 -31.61 -3.58
CA ASP A 4 -40.85 -31.34 -3.43
C ASP A 4 -40.39 -30.13 -4.28
N GLN A 5 -41.17 -29.05 -4.27
CA GLN A 5 -40.70 -27.74 -4.74
C GLN A 5 -40.87 -26.67 -3.66
N GLU A 6 -40.38 -26.96 -2.45
CA GLU A 6 -40.13 -25.91 -1.47
C GLU A 6 -38.79 -25.23 -1.82
N LYS A 7 -38.91 -24.15 -2.60
CA LYS A 7 -37.83 -23.21 -2.92
C LYS A 7 -37.17 -22.73 -1.64
N THR A 8 -36.05 -23.34 -1.27
CA THR A 8 -35.09 -22.73 -0.35
C THR A 8 -34.47 -21.54 -1.08
N ASN A 9 -35.10 -20.37 -0.93
CA ASN A 9 -34.55 -19.08 -1.29
C ASN A 9 -33.30 -18.82 -0.42
N ILE A 10 -32.15 -19.34 -0.85
CA ILE A 10 -30.85 -18.98 -0.27
C ILE A 10 -30.65 -17.49 -0.57
N HIS A 11 -30.60 -16.68 0.48
CA HIS A 11 -30.34 -15.25 0.37
C HIS A 11 -29.05 -14.99 -0.40
N VAL A 12 -29.21 -14.48 -1.63
CA VAL A 12 -28.13 -13.99 -2.48
C VAL A 12 -27.40 -12.86 -1.75
N ASN A 13 -26.19 -13.11 -1.27
CA ASN A 13 -25.35 -12.04 -0.72
C ASN A 13 -24.66 -11.27 -1.86
N GLY A 14 -25.45 -10.43 -2.53
CA GLY A 14 -25.00 -9.31 -3.35
C GLY A 14 -24.60 -9.64 -4.79
N GLN A 15 -25.18 -8.89 -5.73
CA GLN A 15 -24.67 -8.79 -7.10
C GLN A 15 -23.29 -8.10 -7.09
N VAL A 16 -22.39 -8.52 -7.99
CA VAL A 16 -21.14 -7.80 -8.27
C VAL A 16 -21.43 -6.36 -8.66
N ASP A 17 -20.51 -5.46 -8.31
CA ASP A 17 -20.59 -4.06 -8.70
C ASP A 17 -21.94 -3.39 -8.31
N SER A 18 -22.59 -3.89 -7.25
CA SER A 18 -23.87 -3.37 -6.76
C SER A 18 -23.70 -2.17 -5.84
N LYS A 19 -24.81 -1.47 -5.51
CA LYS A 19 -24.78 -0.39 -4.50
C LYS A 19 -24.14 -0.81 -3.17
N LYS A 20 -24.28 -2.10 -2.79
CA LYS A 20 -23.62 -2.66 -1.60
C LYS A 20 -22.10 -2.74 -1.78
N SER A 21 -21.60 -3.13 -2.96
CA SER A 21 -20.16 -3.15 -3.28
C SER A 21 -19.53 -1.77 -3.12
N PHE A 22 -20.19 -0.71 -3.63
CA PHE A 22 -19.71 0.67 -3.47
C PHE A 22 -19.76 1.17 -2.02
N MET A 23 -20.75 0.74 -1.24
CA MET A 23 -20.79 1.03 0.19
C MET A 23 -19.63 0.34 0.93
N ILE A 24 -19.32 -0.91 0.62
CA ILE A 24 -18.18 -1.64 1.21
C ILE A 24 -16.86 -0.97 0.80
N LEU A 25 -16.74 -0.56 -0.47
CA LEU A 25 -15.58 0.20 -0.96
C LEU A 25 -15.35 1.47 -0.14
N PHE A 26 -16.40 2.24 0.16
CA PHE A 26 -16.28 3.44 0.98
C PHE A 26 -15.68 3.15 2.36
N PHE A 27 -16.14 2.10 3.05
CA PHE A 27 -15.56 1.71 4.34
C PHE A 27 -14.13 1.16 4.23
N CYS A 28 -13.79 0.50 3.12
CA CYS A 28 -12.42 0.08 2.83
C CYS A 28 -11.48 1.28 2.59
N ILE A 29 -11.97 2.33 1.92
CA ILE A 29 -11.26 3.59 1.75
C ILE A 29 -11.04 4.24 3.12
N LEU A 30 -12.07 4.34 3.96
CA LEU A 30 -11.94 4.90 5.31
C LEU A 30 -10.91 4.15 6.17
N VAL A 31 -10.85 2.82 6.06
CA VAL A 31 -9.80 2.02 6.71
C VAL A 31 -8.41 2.42 6.23
N ASN A 32 -8.20 2.59 4.92
CA ASN A 32 -6.89 2.98 4.39
C ASN A 32 -6.51 4.42 4.69
N VAL A 33 -7.50 5.32 4.78
CA VAL A 33 -7.32 6.69 5.25
C VAL A 33 -6.70 6.73 6.64
N VAL A 34 -7.04 5.79 7.53
CA VAL A 34 -6.46 5.77 8.89
C VAL A 34 -5.22 4.90 9.01
N THR A 35 -5.13 3.75 8.32
CA THR A 35 -3.95 2.89 8.42
C THR A 35 -2.78 3.45 7.64
N ALA A 36 -2.90 3.51 6.30
CA ALA A 36 -1.87 4.04 5.42
C ALA A 36 -1.70 5.56 5.57
N GLY A 37 -2.78 6.30 5.86
CA GLY A 37 -2.70 7.74 6.08
C GLY A 37 -1.87 8.16 7.28
N ILE A 38 -1.82 7.37 8.36
CA ILE A 38 -0.92 7.63 9.49
C ILE A 38 0.54 7.38 9.10
N CYS A 39 0.81 6.30 8.37
CA CYS A 39 2.16 6.03 7.84
C CYS A 39 2.63 7.19 6.95
N ASN A 40 1.76 7.69 6.07
CA ASN A 40 2.06 8.84 5.20
C ASN A 40 2.18 10.16 5.96
N SER A 41 1.43 10.33 7.06
CA SER A 41 1.52 11.51 7.94
C SER A 41 2.71 11.47 8.89
N PHE A 42 3.53 10.41 8.86
CA PHE A 42 4.69 10.27 9.75
C PHE A 42 5.67 11.44 9.61
N ALA A 43 5.75 12.08 8.44
CA ALA A 43 6.57 13.26 8.23
C ALA A 43 6.28 14.39 9.24
N VAL A 44 5.02 14.57 9.67
CA VAL A 44 4.65 15.56 10.69
C VAL A 44 5.23 15.17 12.05
N TYR A 45 5.09 13.91 12.44
CA TYR A 45 5.69 13.37 13.66
C TYR A 45 7.22 13.45 13.63
N ASN A 46 7.85 13.21 12.48
CA ASN A 46 9.29 13.32 12.31
C ASN A 46 9.80 14.74 12.63
N THR A 47 9.13 15.79 12.14
CA THR A 47 9.51 17.17 12.46
C THR A 47 9.39 17.51 13.94
N LEU A 48 8.42 16.93 14.64
CA LEU A 48 8.27 17.09 16.08
C LEU A 48 9.37 16.32 16.83
N TYR A 49 9.64 15.08 16.44
CA TYR A 49 10.65 14.23 17.07
C TYR A 49 12.05 14.79 16.90
N LEU A 50 12.35 15.44 15.78
CA LEU A 50 13.61 16.17 15.59
C LEU A 50 13.78 17.34 16.59
N LYS A 51 12.67 17.98 17.01
CA LYS A 51 12.71 19.04 18.03
C LYS A 51 12.81 18.48 19.45
N LEU A 52 12.14 17.36 19.73
CA LEU A 52 12.12 16.72 21.06
C LEU A 52 13.42 15.94 21.36
N PHE A 53 14.03 15.36 20.33
CA PHE A 53 15.25 14.55 20.41
C PHE A 53 16.36 15.18 19.56
N SER A 54 16.71 16.44 19.86
CA SER A 54 17.73 17.20 19.12
C SER A 54 19.10 16.51 19.09
N ASP A 55 19.41 15.68 20.09
CA ASP A 55 20.69 14.97 20.21
C ASP A 55 20.77 13.70 19.33
N SER A 56 19.68 13.35 18.64
CA SER A 56 19.58 12.10 17.89
C SER A 56 19.68 12.29 16.38
N GLN A 57 20.22 11.28 15.70
CA GLN A 57 20.38 11.31 14.26
C GLN A 57 19.01 11.31 13.55
N ALA A 58 18.81 12.25 12.63
CA ALA A 58 17.56 12.37 11.85
C ALA A 58 17.18 11.08 11.11
N ALA A 59 18.18 10.30 10.68
CA ALA A 59 17.99 9.00 10.06
C ALA A 59 17.29 7.99 10.99
N SER A 60 17.64 7.97 12.29
CA SER A 60 17.04 7.05 13.26
C SER A 60 15.56 7.36 13.52
N ILE A 61 15.18 8.63 13.43
CA ILE A 61 13.79 9.08 13.61
C ILE A 61 12.97 8.78 12.35
N GLY A 62 13.52 9.07 11.16
CA GLY A 62 12.87 8.73 9.89
C GLY A 62 12.60 7.23 9.73
N TRP A 63 13.48 6.39 10.29
CA TRP A 63 13.34 4.93 10.24
C TRP A 63 12.06 4.40 10.89
N ILE A 64 11.49 5.13 11.87
CA ILE A 64 10.23 4.74 12.52
C ILE A 64 9.08 4.69 11.51
N GLY A 65 8.98 5.68 10.61
CA GLY A 65 7.96 5.72 9.57
C GLY A 65 8.10 4.59 8.56
N THR A 66 9.32 4.32 8.11
CA THR A 66 9.63 3.17 7.25
C THR A 66 9.26 1.86 7.95
N MET A 67 9.62 1.71 9.22
CA MET A 67 9.24 0.53 10.01
C MET A 67 7.73 0.37 10.13
N ALA A 68 6.96 1.46 10.28
CA ALA A 68 5.51 1.41 10.35
C ALA A 68 4.89 0.84 9.07
N LEU A 69 5.29 1.38 7.91
CA LEU A 69 4.79 0.93 6.61
C LEU A 69 5.26 -0.50 6.29
N SER A 70 6.55 -0.79 6.47
CA SER A 70 7.10 -2.12 6.18
C SER A 70 6.53 -3.19 7.09
N SER A 71 6.32 -2.91 8.39
CA SER A 71 5.71 -3.88 9.31
C SER A 71 4.23 -4.10 9.03
N MET A 72 3.48 -3.07 8.60
CA MET A 72 2.09 -3.22 8.13
C MET A 72 1.99 -4.22 6.97
N LEU A 73 2.90 -4.13 6.01
CA LEU A 73 2.93 -5.01 4.86
C LEU A 73 3.45 -6.40 5.24
N LEU A 74 4.51 -6.49 6.03
CA LEU A 74 5.10 -7.75 6.49
C LEU A 74 4.11 -8.61 7.29
N PHE A 75 3.41 -7.99 8.24
CA PHE A 75 2.46 -8.71 9.10
C PHE A 75 1.11 -9.00 8.43
N SER A 76 0.91 -8.56 7.18
CA SER A 76 -0.27 -8.96 6.40
C SER A 76 -0.32 -10.49 6.23
N LEU A 77 0.82 -11.17 6.13
CA LEU A 77 0.85 -12.64 6.11
C LEU A 77 0.39 -13.29 7.44
N VAL A 78 0.50 -12.59 8.57
CA VAL A 78 0.02 -13.09 9.87
C VAL A 78 -1.50 -12.89 10.00
N ALA A 79 -2.07 -11.92 9.28
CA ALA A 79 -3.49 -11.65 9.29
C ALA A 79 -4.32 -12.82 8.70
N THR A 80 -3.79 -13.53 7.70
CA THR A 80 -4.49 -14.60 6.97
C THR A 80 -4.96 -15.77 7.83
N PRO A 81 -4.13 -16.40 8.70
CA PRO A 81 -4.62 -17.43 9.60
C PRO A 81 -5.63 -16.88 10.61
N ILE A 82 -5.47 -15.64 11.08
CA ILE A 82 -6.39 -15.03 12.07
C ILE A 82 -7.76 -14.80 11.45
N ILE A 83 -7.82 -14.30 10.21
CA ILE A 83 -9.06 -14.16 9.43
C ILE A 83 -9.78 -15.50 9.32
N HIS A 84 -9.06 -16.60 9.10
CA HIS A 84 -9.65 -17.93 8.99
C HIS A 84 -10.32 -18.40 10.31
N TYR A 85 -9.72 -18.13 11.47
CA TYR A 85 -10.27 -18.57 12.76
C TYR A 85 -11.38 -17.67 13.31
N ILE A 86 -11.23 -16.35 13.17
CA ILE A 86 -12.07 -15.37 13.87
C ILE A 86 -13.01 -14.63 12.90
N GLY A 87 -12.80 -14.77 11.59
CA GLY A 87 -13.57 -14.11 10.54
C GLY A 87 -13.13 -12.66 10.29
N TYR A 88 -13.49 -12.12 9.12
CA TYR A 88 -13.08 -10.79 8.67
C TYR A 88 -13.41 -9.67 9.66
N ARG A 89 -14.66 -9.56 10.13
CA ARG A 89 -15.11 -8.49 11.03
C ARG A 89 -14.29 -8.39 12.31
N LYS A 90 -14.16 -9.51 13.02
CA LYS A 90 -13.48 -9.55 14.33
C LYS A 90 -11.97 -9.32 14.16
N THR A 91 -11.37 -9.79 13.07
CA THR A 91 -9.95 -9.53 12.78
C THR A 91 -9.69 -8.06 12.46
N THR A 92 -10.59 -7.39 11.73
CA THR A 92 -10.52 -5.92 11.54
C THR A 92 -10.60 -5.17 12.87
N LEU A 93 -11.52 -5.56 13.76
CA LEU A 93 -11.67 -4.93 15.08
C LEU A 93 -10.44 -5.16 15.98
N LEU A 94 -9.88 -6.38 15.96
CA LEU A 94 -8.65 -6.73 16.66
C LEU A 94 -7.49 -5.84 16.20
N GLY A 95 -7.32 -5.66 14.89
CA GLY A 95 -6.29 -4.79 14.35
C GLY A 95 -6.47 -3.33 14.77
N GLY A 96 -7.71 -2.84 14.73
CA GLY A 96 -8.04 -1.49 15.23
C GLY A 96 -7.72 -1.30 16.72
N ALA A 97 -8.00 -2.30 17.55
CA ALA A 97 -7.65 -2.27 18.98
C ALA A 97 -6.12 -2.21 19.18
N ILE A 98 -5.36 -3.03 18.43
CA ILE A 98 -3.89 -3.02 18.47
C ILE A 98 -3.33 -1.66 18.01
N CYS A 99 -3.88 -1.06 16.95
CA CYS A 99 -3.51 0.30 16.51
C CYS A 99 -3.78 1.36 17.59
N GLY A 100 -4.92 1.27 18.28
CA GLY A 100 -5.24 2.18 19.37
C GLY A 100 -4.24 2.03 20.52
N ILE A 101 -4.00 0.79 20.95
CA ILE A 101 -3.05 0.48 22.04
C ILE A 101 -1.64 0.93 21.67
N SER A 102 -1.20 0.73 20.43
CA SER A 102 0.15 1.09 20.00
C SER A 102 0.39 2.60 20.06
N LEU A 103 -0.57 3.41 19.63
CA LEU A 103 -0.51 4.87 19.71
C LEU A 103 -0.62 5.37 21.16
N LEU A 104 -1.43 4.72 22.00
CA LEU A 104 -1.47 5.02 23.43
C LEU A 104 -0.13 4.70 24.12
N LEU A 105 0.48 3.56 23.84
CA LEU A 105 1.80 3.19 24.37
C LEU A 105 2.89 4.14 23.87
N ALA A 106 2.80 4.59 22.61
CA ALA A 106 3.73 5.58 22.06
C ALA A 106 3.73 6.91 22.85
N SER A 107 2.62 7.27 23.48
CA SER A 107 2.53 8.48 24.32
C SER A 107 3.37 8.43 25.59
N PHE A 108 3.76 7.23 26.04
CA PHE A 108 4.62 7.01 27.20
C PHE A 108 6.08 6.78 26.84
N SER A 109 6.41 6.71 25.54
CA SER A 109 7.76 6.47 25.06
C SER A 109 8.67 7.68 25.30
N THR A 110 9.78 7.47 25.99
CA THR A 110 10.81 8.49 26.27
C THR A 110 12.08 8.29 25.45
N LYS A 111 12.20 7.16 24.74
CA LYS A 111 13.36 6.81 23.91
C LYS A 111 12.93 6.50 22.47
N ILE A 112 13.80 6.78 21.50
CA ILE A 112 13.54 6.55 20.06
C ILE A 112 13.23 5.07 19.78
N TRP A 113 13.96 4.13 20.38
CA TRP A 113 13.68 2.71 20.17
C TRP A 113 12.28 2.29 20.68
N GLN A 114 11.76 2.96 21.72
CA GLN A 114 10.41 2.70 22.22
C GLN A 114 9.36 3.21 21.23
N LEU A 115 9.60 4.37 20.60
CA LEU A 115 8.76 4.88 19.50
C LEU A 115 8.83 3.98 18.27
N ALA A 116 10.02 3.47 17.91
CA ALA A 116 10.19 2.50 16.83
C ALA A 116 9.40 1.20 17.08
N LEU A 117 9.38 0.71 18.32
CA LEU A 117 8.65 -0.50 18.67
C LEU A 117 7.13 -0.26 18.74
N THR A 118 6.69 0.88 19.26
CA THR A 118 5.26 1.21 19.42
C THR A 118 4.64 1.73 18.13
N GLN A 119 5.12 2.85 17.58
CA GLN A 119 4.59 3.45 16.34
C GLN A 119 5.09 2.78 15.06
N GLY A 120 6.25 2.14 15.09
CA GLY A 120 6.72 1.35 13.96
C GLY A 120 6.05 -0.02 13.98
N VAL A 121 6.61 -0.94 14.77
CA VAL A 121 6.27 -2.38 14.71
C VAL A 121 4.84 -2.67 15.18
N LEU A 122 4.45 -2.19 16.37
CA LEU A 122 3.17 -2.55 16.97
C LEU A 122 1.99 -1.89 16.24
N PHE A 123 2.13 -0.63 15.83
CA PHE A 123 1.14 0.02 14.97
C PHE A 123 1.04 -0.66 13.61
N GLY A 124 2.16 -0.99 12.96
CA GLY A 124 2.12 -1.73 11.69
C GLY A 124 1.47 -3.10 11.84
N LEU A 125 1.76 -3.85 12.90
CA LEU A 125 1.06 -5.11 13.20
C LEU A 125 -0.45 -4.92 13.30
N GLY A 126 -0.90 -3.92 14.06
CA GLY A 126 -2.33 -3.60 14.18
C GLY A 126 -2.96 -3.17 12.85
N ALA A 127 -2.24 -2.36 12.07
CA ALA A 127 -2.71 -1.81 10.80
C ALA A 127 -2.75 -2.88 9.69
N SER A 128 -1.92 -3.91 9.78
CA SER A 128 -1.81 -4.98 8.80
C SER A 128 -3.13 -5.73 8.58
N PHE A 129 -3.88 -5.99 9.66
CA PHE A 129 -5.13 -6.74 9.62
C PHE A 129 -6.24 -6.01 8.85
N PRO A 130 -6.65 -4.78 9.24
CA PRO A 130 -7.65 -4.03 8.52
C PRO A 130 -7.18 -3.64 7.11
N PHE A 131 -5.88 -3.38 6.91
CA PHE A 131 -5.31 -3.12 5.58
C PHE A 131 -5.51 -4.31 4.64
N LEU A 132 -5.05 -5.51 5.01
CA LEU A 132 -5.21 -6.69 4.15
C LEU A 132 -6.68 -7.00 3.86
N ILE A 133 -7.54 -6.90 4.88
CA ILE A 133 -8.98 -7.17 4.74
C ILE A 133 -9.61 -6.19 3.75
N SER A 134 -9.27 -4.90 3.83
CA SER A 134 -9.81 -3.89 2.91
C SER A 134 -9.46 -4.18 1.44
N VAL A 135 -8.22 -4.60 1.18
CA VAL A 135 -7.75 -4.98 -0.15
C VAL A 135 -8.48 -6.25 -0.62
N ALA A 136 -8.56 -7.27 0.22
CA ALA A 136 -9.25 -8.52 -0.09
C ALA A 136 -10.74 -8.31 -0.39
N MET A 137 -11.43 -7.43 0.36
CA MET A 137 -12.85 -7.14 0.15
C MET A 137 -13.12 -6.55 -1.24
N VAL A 138 -12.29 -5.63 -1.72
CA VAL A 138 -12.46 -5.08 -3.07
C VAL A 138 -12.24 -6.16 -4.14
N SER A 139 -11.26 -7.04 -3.94
CA SER A 139 -11.08 -8.19 -4.83
C SER A 139 -12.32 -9.09 -4.89
N PHE A 140 -13.10 -9.22 -3.82
CA PHE A 140 -14.27 -10.11 -3.78
C PHE A 140 -15.55 -9.48 -4.34
N TRP A 141 -15.74 -8.18 -4.13
CA TRP A 141 -17.00 -7.48 -4.43
C TRP A 141 -17.04 -6.80 -5.80
N PHE A 142 -15.88 -6.61 -6.43
CA PHE A 142 -15.75 -5.99 -7.75
C PHE A 142 -15.17 -6.97 -8.77
N GLU A 143 -15.79 -6.99 -9.96
CA GLU A 143 -15.31 -7.74 -11.12
C GLU A 143 -15.04 -6.84 -12.31
N ARG A 144 -15.98 -5.93 -12.64
CA ARG A 144 -15.83 -4.98 -13.76
C ARG A 144 -15.00 -3.75 -13.40
N TYR A 145 -15.09 -3.28 -12.16
CA TYR A 145 -14.42 -2.06 -11.68
C TYR A 145 -13.37 -2.38 -10.62
N ARG A 146 -12.67 -3.51 -10.75
CA ARG A 146 -11.76 -4.00 -9.72
C ARG A 146 -10.51 -3.12 -9.64
N GLY A 147 -9.92 -2.77 -10.78
CA GLY A 147 -8.79 -1.85 -10.88
C GLY A 147 -9.14 -0.49 -10.31
N PHE A 148 -10.30 0.07 -10.66
CA PHE A 148 -10.79 1.32 -10.07
C PHE A 148 -10.99 1.22 -8.55
N GLY A 149 -11.59 0.14 -8.06
CA GLY A 149 -11.79 -0.10 -6.63
C GLY A 149 -10.47 -0.17 -5.87
N MET A 150 -9.48 -0.86 -6.41
CA MET A 150 -8.15 -0.95 -5.80
C MET A 150 -7.42 0.39 -5.81
N GLY A 151 -7.51 1.12 -6.93
CA GLY A 151 -7.00 2.47 -7.05
C GLY A 151 -7.63 3.44 -6.05
N ALA A 152 -8.94 3.34 -5.83
CA ALA A 152 -9.65 4.16 -4.85
C ALA A 152 -9.23 3.86 -3.41
N ILE A 153 -8.98 2.60 -3.07
CA ILE A 153 -8.40 2.20 -1.78
C ILE A 153 -7.01 2.82 -1.59
N ASN A 154 -6.13 2.69 -2.58
CA ASN A 154 -4.77 3.23 -2.49
C ASN A 154 -4.78 4.76 -2.35
N ALA A 155 -5.65 5.45 -3.10
CA ALA A 155 -5.89 6.89 -2.97
C ALA A 155 -6.32 7.28 -1.54
N GLY A 156 -7.04 6.41 -0.83
CA GLY A 156 -7.40 6.59 0.57
C GLY A 156 -6.20 6.85 1.48
N GLY A 157 -5.07 6.14 1.27
CA GLY A 157 -3.84 6.37 2.04
C GLY A 157 -3.26 7.77 1.83
N GLY A 158 -3.31 8.30 0.60
CA GLY A 158 -2.89 9.67 0.29
C GLY A 158 -3.83 10.72 0.89
N ILE A 159 -5.15 10.51 0.77
CA ILE A 159 -6.18 11.38 1.37
C ILE A 159 -6.01 11.44 2.89
N GLY A 160 -5.73 10.30 3.54
CA GLY A 160 -5.44 10.24 4.96
C GLY A 160 -4.23 11.07 5.35
N GLY A 161 -3.16 11.03 4.55
CA GLY A 161 -2.00 11.92 4.70
C GLY A 161 -2.40 13.41 4.69
N ILE A 162 -3.21 13.81 3.71
CA ILE A 162 -3.64 15.20 3.51
C ILE A 162 -4.56 15.69 4.65
N ILE A 163 -5.47 14.85 5.14
CA ILE A 163 -6.44 15.22 6.19
C ILE A 163 -5.81 15.16 7.59
N LEU A 164 -5.07 14.08 7.90
CA LEU A 164 -4.54 13.87 9.24
C LEU A 164 -3.34 14.79 9.54
N SER A 165 -2.50 15.10 8.55
CA SER A 165 -1.29 15.90 8.75
C SER A 165 -1.55 17.30 9.35
N PRO A 166 -2.48 18.13 8.83
CA PRO A 166 -2.77 19.44 9.42
C PRO A 166 -3.43 19.35 10.80
N ILE A 167 -4.28 18.33 11.01
CA ILE A 167 -4.95 18.10 12.30
C ILE A 167 -3.89 17.81 13.36
N ILE A 168 -3.01 16.85 13.10
CA ILE A 168 -1.92 16.48 13.99
C ILE A 168 -1.02 17.71 14.25
N LYS A 169 -0.62 18.44 13.21
CA LYS A 169 0.22 19.63 13.35
C LYS A 169 -0.43 20.69 14.25
N LYS A 170 -1.71 21.02 14.03
CA LYS A 170 -2.43 22.02 14.85
C LYS A 170 -2.54 21.59 16.31
N MET A 171 -2.75 20.30 16.57
CA MET A 171 -2.80 19.76 17.94
C MET A 171 -1.44 19.84 18.64
N LEU A 172 -0.35 19.68 17.90
CA LEU A 172 1.02 19.80 18.41
C LEU A 172 1.40 21.27 18.68
N ASP A 173 1.07 22.17 17.76
CA ASP A 173 1.43 23.60 17.84
C ASP A 173 0.66 24.33 18.96
N SER A 174 -0.59 23.95 19.23
CA SER A 174 -1.44 24.57 20.28
C SER A 174 -0.94 24.34 21.71
N GLY A 175 0.12 23.56 21.92
CA GLY A 175 0.54 23.07 23.24
C GLY A 175 2.00 23.26 23.63
N ASN A 176 2.81 24.00 22.86
CA ASN A 176 4.24 24.19 23.14
C ASN A 176 5.02 22.86 23.39
N GLY A 177 4.67 21.78 22.69
CA GLY A 177 5.30 20.45 22.83
C GLY A 177 4.77 19.55 23.95
N SER A 178 4.08 20.10 24.97
CA SER A 178 3.50 19.31 26.07
C SER A 178 2.28 18.47 25.63
N ASN A 179 1.63 18.85 24.53
CA ASN A 179 0.43 18.18 23.99
C ASN A 179 0.71 17.02 23.03
N PHE A 180 1.96 16.57 22.89
CA PHE A 180 2.29 15.40 22.05
C PHE A 180 1.49 14.16 22.47
N LYS A 181 1.33 13.93 23.78
CA LYS A 181 0.54 12.82 24.32
C LYS A 181 -0.93 12.93 23.91
N LEU A 182 -1.51 14.13 23.96
CA LEU A 182 -2.89 14.37 23.56
C LEU A 182 -3.10 14.12 22.06
N ALA A 183 -2.15 14.52 21.22
CA ALA A 183 -2.21 14.25 19.78
C ALA A 183 -2.24 12.73 19.50
N LEU A 184 -1.41 11.95 20.20
CA LEU A 184 -1.40 10.49 20.09
C LEU A 184 -2.68 9.84 20.63
N TRP A 185 -3.24 10.34 21.73
CA TRP A 185 -4.49 9.80 22.27
C TRP A 185 -5.68 10.07 21.35
N VAL A 186 -5.80 11.29 20.82
CA VAL A 186 -6.87 11.62 19.88
C VAL A 186 -6.74 10.83 18.60
N THR A 187 -5.53 10.70 18.05
CA THR A 187 -5.32 9.85 16.87
C THR A 187 -5.62 8.38 17.15
N ALA A 188 -5.26 7.85 18.33
CA ALA A 188 -5.63 6.49 18.74
C ALA A 188 -7.14 6.27 18.75
N ILE A 189 -7.90 7.22 19.31
CA ILE A 189 -9.37 7.16 19.38
C ILE A 189 -9.97 7.24 17.96
N VAL A 190 -9.50 8.19 17.14
CA VAL A 190 -10.00 8.37 15.76
C VAL A 190 -9.78 7.11 14.93
N VAL A 191 -8.58 6.51 15.00
CA VAL A 191 -8.25 5.26 14.30
C VAL A 191 -9.16 4.12 14.76
N PHE A 192 -9.28 3.95 16.08
CA PHE A 192 -10.10 2.88 16.64
C PHE A 192 -11.58 3.02 16.23
N VAL A 193 -12.15 4.22 16.34
CA VAL A 193 -13.56 4.47 16.00
C VAL A 193 -13.82 4.24 14.50
N ILE A 194 -12.95 4.74 13.63
CA ILE A 194 -13.11 4.55 12.19
C ILE A 194 -12.99 3.06 11.83
N ILE A 195 -11.96 2.35 12.33
CA ILE A 195 -11.80 0.91 12.05
C ILE A 195 -12.95 0.09 12.64
N ALA A 196 -13.41 0.39 13.86
CA ALA A 196 -14.52 -0.30 14.48
C ALA A 196 -15.83 -0.08 13.70
N SER A 197 -16.08 1.13 13.21
CA SER A 197 -17.26 1.43 12.37
C SER A 197 -17.20 0.69 11.02
N SER A 198 -16.03 0.68 10.37
CA SER A 198 -15.82 -0.01 9.09
C SER A 198 -15.87 -1.54 9.23
N SER A 199 -15.44 -2.09 10.37
CA SER A 199 -15.45 -3.54 10.66
C SER A 199 -16.83 -4.17 10.47
N TYR A 200 -17.92 -3.45 10.80
CA TYR A 200 -19.28 -3.96 10.63
C TYR A 200 -19.62 -4.30 9.16
N PHE A 201 -19.02 -3.56 8.22
CA PHE A 201 -19.25 -3.67 6.78
C PHE A 201 -18.25 -4.59 6.06
N MET A 202 -17.23 -5.13 6.76
CA MET A 202 -16.25 -6.08 6.21
C MET A 202 -16.86 -7.49 6.14
N ILE A 203 -17.70 -7.72 5.15
CA ILE A 203 -18.44 -8.97 4.93
C ILE A 203 -17.88 -9.69 3.71
N GLU A 204 -17.45 -10.93 3.88
CA GLU A 204 -17.04 -11.79 2.76
C GLU A 204 -18.22 -12.07 1.82
N ARG A 205 -17.96 -12.02 0.52
CA ARG A 205 -18.92 -12.44 -0.49
C ARG A 205 -18.80 -13.94 -0.70
N VAL A 206 -19.86 -14.69 -0.37
CA VAL A 206 -19.97 -16.12 -0.69
C VAL A 206 -20.51 -16.24 -2.13
N PRO A 207 -19.76 -16.81 -3.09
CA PRO A 207 -20.22 -16.91 -4.49
C PRO A 207 -21.45 -17.82 -4.63
N ASN A 208 -22.35 -17.49 -5.55
CA ASN A 208 -23.52 -18.30 -5.89
C ASN A 208 -23.13 -19.71 -6.36
N GLY A 209 -23.83 -20.74 -5.86
CA GLY A 209 -23.95 -22.03 -6.55
C GLY A 209 -22.96 -23.14 -6.17
N LYS A 210 -22.17 -23.00 -5.10
CA LYS A 210 -21.57 -24.15 -4.43
C LYS A 210 -22.11 -24.20 -3.01
N ASN A 211 -22.77 -25.30 -2.68
CA ASN A 211 -23.38 -25.52 -1.39
C ASN A 211 -22.37 -25.15 -0.29
N ALA A 212 -22.83 -24.43 0.74
CA ALA A 212 -22.14 -24.40 2.03
C ALA A 212 -22.00 -25.81 2.66
N GLN A 213 -22.56 -26.84 2.02
CA GLN A 213 -22.54 -28.25 2.37
C GLN A 213 -21.74 -29.14 1.39
N ASP A 214 -21.31 -28.66 0.22
CA ASP A 214 -20.39 -29.42 -0.65
C ASP A 214 -18.99 -29.19 -0.12
N GLY A 215 -18.64 -29.93 0.94
CA GLY A 215 -17.32 -29.99 1.54
C GLY A 215 -16.59 -28.67 1.49
N VAL A 216 -16.78 -27.83 2.52
CA VAL A 216 -15.76 -26.84 2.90
C VAL A 216 -14.48 -27.66 3.08
N GLU A 217 -13.72 -27.86 2.01
CA GLU A 217 -12.34 -28.30 2.07
C GLU A 217 -11.72 -27.29 3.01
N LYS A 218 -11.47 -27.76 4.24
CA LYS A 218 -10.98 -26.95 5.34
C LYS A 218 -9.77 -26.18 4.82
N SER A 219 -9.99 -24.94 4.42
CA SER A 219 -8.96 -24.14 3.77
C SER A 219 -7.83 -24.02 4.78
N LYS A 220 -6.63 -24.48 4.39
CA LYS A 220 -5.51 -24.44 5.32
C LYS A 220 -5.22 -22.97 5.64
N PRO A 221 -5.01 -22.61 6.92
CA PRO A 221 -4.77 -21.22 7.34
C PRO A 221 -3.50 -20.63 6.73
N PHE A 222 -2.60 -21.50 6.27
CA PHE A 222 -1.42 -21.14 5.49
C PHE A 222 -1.44 -21.94 4.19
N ASP A 223 -1.73 -21.26 3.08
CA ASP A 223 -1.69 -21.89 1.77
C ASP A 223 -0.24 -22.03 1.31
N LYS A 224 0.44 -23.07 1.80
CA LYS A 224 1.82 -23.38 1.37
C LYS A 224 1.93 -23.45 -0.16
N ALA A 225 0.87 -23.85 -0.85
CA ALA A 225 0.85 -23.90 -2.31
C ALA A 225 0.94 -22.50 -2.95
N ALA A 226 0.38 -21.46 -2.32
CA ALA A 226 0.50 -20.09 -2.80
C ALA A 226 1.95 -19.57 -2.75
N VAL A 227 2.72 -20.00 -1.76
CA VAL A 227 4.15 -19.64 -1.63
C VAL A 227 4.99 -20.29 -2.73
N PHE A 228 4.63 -21.51 -3.14
CA PHE A 228 5.34 -22.25 -4.18
C PHE A 228 4.73 -22.08 -5.58
N ASP A 229 3.68 -21.27 -5.72
CA ASP A 229 3.11 -20.97 -7.02
C ASP A 229 4.04 -20.01 -7.77
N ILE A 230 4.52 -20.46 -8.92
CA ILE A 230 5.48 -19.72 -9.74
C ILE A 230 4.90 -18.39 -10.23
N PHE A 231 3.58 -18.28 -10.47
CA PHE A 231 2.97 -17.00 -10.85
C PHE A 231 3.02 -16.00 -9.69
N VAL A 232 2.66 -16.45 -8.47
CA VAL A 232 2.77 -15.62 -7.26
C VAL A 232 4.21 -15.22 -7.03
N PHE A 233 5.15 -16.15 -7.16
CA PHE A 233 6.58 -15.86 -7.00
C PHE A 233 7.06 -14.82 -8.01
N LEU A 234 6.72 -14.95 -9.31
CA LEU A 234 7.13 -14.01 -10.34
C LEU A 234 6.54 -12.61 -10.12
N VAL A 235 5.26 -12.51 -9.78
CA VAL A 235 4.62 -11.22 -9.46
C VAL A 235 5.24 -10.61 -8.20
N SER A 236 5.46 -11.42 -7.16
CA SER A 236 6.01 -10.93 -5.88
C SER A 236 7.49 -10.52 -6.00
N ILE A 237 8.31 -11.26 -6.75
CA ILE A 237 9.71 -10.88 -6.95
C ILE A 237 9.82 -9.64 -7.83
N SER A 238 8.95 -9.46 -8.84
CA SER A 238 8.83 -8.19 -9.56
C SER A 238 8.55 -7.05 -8.59
N THR A 239 7.61 -7.26 -7.65
CA THR A 239 7.25 -6.21 -6.69
C THR A 239 8.40 -5.79 -5.79
N LEU A 240 9.22 -6.75 -5.34
CA LEU A 240 10.43 -6.45 -4.59
C LEU A 240 11.37 -5.53 -5.37
N PHE A 241 11.65 -5.82 -6.64
CA PHE A 241 12.51 -4.97 -7.47
C PHE A 241 11.89 -3.60 -7.75
N GLY A 242 10.59 -3.55 -7.99
CA GLY A 242 9.83 -2.31 -8.15
C GLY A 242 9.93 -1.41 -6.91
N ASP A 243 9.76 -1.96 -5.71
CA ASP A 243 9.84 -1.20 -4.46
C ASP A 243 11.27 -0.73 -4.14
N VAL A 244 12.29 -1.54 -4.45
CA VAL A 244 13.70 -1.09 -4.32
C VAL A 244 14.01 0.04 -5.31
N ALA A 245 13.49 -0.04 -6.53
CA ALA A 245 13.62 1.01 -7.53
C ALA A 245 12.85 2.29 -7.15
N TYR A 246 11.77 2.11 -6.39
CA TYR A 246 10.85 3.15 -6.00
C TYR A 246 11.45 4.12 -4.96
N THR A 247 12.27 3.62 -4.04
CA THR A 247 12.83 4.46 -2.96
C THR A 247 13.76 5.57 -3.47
N ALA A 248 14.49 5.35 -4.56
CA ALA A 248 15.48 6.32 -5.05
C ALA A 248 14.85 7.65 -5.52
N PRO A 249 13.89 7.68 -6.47
CA PRO A 249 13.24 8.94 -6.84
C PRO A 249 12.39 9.51 -5.71
N LEU A 250 11.73 8.65 -4.92
CA LEU A 250 10.91 9.10 -3.79
C LEU A 250 11.70 9.96 -2.80
N TYR A 251 12.90 9.52 -2.41
CA TYR A 251 13.69 10.21 -1.40
C TYR A 251 14.58 11.33 -1.96
N TYR A 252 15.05 11.21 -3.20
CA TYR A 252 16.10 12.11 -3.71
C TYR A 252 15.65 13.13 -4.75
N LEU A 253 14.48 12.97 -5.39
CA LEU A 253 13.92 14.04 -6.24
C LEU A 253 13.67 15.35 -5.46
N PRO A 254 13.14 15.33 -4.21
CA PRO A 254 12.99 16.55 -3.41
C PRO A 254 14.32 17.25 -3.13
N THR A 255 15.34 16.50 -2.73
CA THR A 255 16.70 17.01 -2.45
C THR A 255 17.29 17.73 -3.66
N ILE A 256 17.11 17.16 -4.85
CA ILE A 256 17.63 17.74 -6.09
C ILE A 256 16.80 18.95 -6.56
N ALA A 257 15.49 18.94 -6.30
CA ALA A 257 14.64 20.09 -6.58
C ALA A 257 15.08 21.32 -5.76
N GLU A 258 15.43 21.10 -4.49
CA GLU A 258 15.99 22.13 -3.61
C GLU A 258 17.38 22.57 -4.06
N GLU A 259 18.31 21.63 -4.30
CA GLU A 259 19.68 21.95 -4.74
C GLU A 259 19.71 22.81 -6.01
N ARG A 260 18.87 22.49 -7.00
CA ARG A 260 18.83 23.21 -8.29
C ARG A 260 18.15 24.57 -8.22
N SER A 261 17.38 24.84 -7.18
CA SER A 261 16.66 26.11 -7.03
C SER A 261 17.16 26.99 -5.89
N GLY A 262 17.91 26.42 -4.95
CA GLY A 262 18.28 27.08 -3.70
C GLY A 262 17.10 27.32 -2.75
N LEU A 263 15.91 26.76 -3.04
CA LEU A 263 14.69 27.00 -2.28
C LEU A 263 14.17 25.70 -1.64
N SER A 264 14.18 25.65 -0.30
CA SER A 264 13.60 24.54 0.47
C SER A 264 12.11 24.31 0.21
N SER A 265 11.39 25.35 -0.23
CA SER A 265 10.00 25.24 -0.68
C SER A 265 9.84 24.27 -1.85
N ASN A 266 10.84 24.11 -2.71
CA ASN A 266 10.76 23.24 -3.87
C ASN A 266 10.92 21.75 -3.52
N ALA A 267 11.69 21.39 -2.49
CA ALA A 267 11.68 20.03 -1.95
C ALA A 267 10.28 19.66 -1.45
N THR A 268 9.66 20.56 -0.67
CA THR A 268 8.30 20.37 -0.17
C THR A 268 7.30 20.24 -1.33
N LEU A 269 7.42 21.09 -2.35
CA LEU A 269 6.54 21.08 -3.51
C LEU A 269 6.72 19.79 -4.34
N ALA A 270 7.93 19.27 -4.49
CA ALA A 270 8.20 17.99 -5.15
C ALA A 270 7.46 16.83 -4.46
N VAL A 271 7.53 16.76 -3.13
CA VAL A 271 6.80 15.76 -2.32
C VAL A 271 5.29 15.90 -2.47
N VAL A 272 4.77 17.13 -2.44
CA VAL A 272 3.33 17.39 -2.65
C VAL A 272 2.91 16.93 -4.04
N LEU A 273 3.66 17.30 -5.08
CA LEU A 273 3.37 16.90 -6.46
C LEU A 273 3.40 15.38 -6.64
N ALA A 274 4.36 14.68 -6.03
CA ALA A 274 4.41 13.22 -6.08
C ALA A 274 3.18 12.58 -5.43
N ASN A 275 2.71 13.10 -4.30
CA ASN A 275 1.49 12.59 -3.64
C ASN A 275 0.22 12.91 -4.44
N VAL A 276 0.10 14.11 -5.02
CA VAL A 276 -1.01 14.46 -5.91
C VAL A 276 -1.01 13.57 -7.15
N GLY A 277 0.17 13.33 -7.72
CA GLY A 277 0.39 12.34 -8.78
C GLY A 277 -0.10 10.97 -8.35
N ASN A 278 0.31 10.48 -7.18
CA ASN A 278 -0.09 9.17 -6.68
C ASN A 278 -1.60 9.01 -6.50
N VAL A 279 -2.28 10.01 -5.91
CA VAL A 279 -3.75 9.98 -5.72
C VAL A 279 -4.46 9.97 -7.07
N THR A 280 -4.10 10.87 -7.98
CA THR A 280 -4.71 10.97 -9.31
C THR A 280 -4.40 9.76 -10.18
N GLY A 281 -3.16 9.28 -10.13
CA GLY A 281 -2.69 8.08 -10.81
C GLY A 281 -3.39 6.82 -10.31
N SER A 282 -3.60 6.66 -9.00
CA SER A 282 -4.30 5.50 -8.44
C SER A 282 -5.70 5.36 -9.03
N LEU A 283 -6.45 6.47 -9.13
CA LEU A 283 -7.80 6.47 -9.69
C LEU A 283 -7.80 6.26 -11.21
N ILE A 284 -6.95 6.98 -11.95
CA ILE A 284 -6.92 6.95 -13.41
C ILE A 284 -6.32 5.64 -13.92
N ILE A 285 -5.15 5.25 -13.42
CA ILE A 285 -4.50 4.00 -13.82
C ILE A 285 -5.32 2.80 -13.32
N GLY A 286 -5.93 2.88 -12.13
CA GLY A 286 -6.90 1.87 -11.68
C GLY A 286 -8.04 1.68 -12.67
N TYR A 287 -8.64 2.76 -13.15
CA TYR A 287 -9.67 2.68 -14.20
C TYR A 287 -9.12 2.16 -15.54
N LEU A 288 -7.93 2.60 -15.96
CA LEU A 288 -7.30 2.12 -17.19
C LEU A 288 -6.92 0.63 -17.11
N ALA A 289 -6.64 0.11 -15.91
CA ALA A 289 -6.39 -1.31 -15.67
C ALA A 289 -7.61 -2.17 -16.04
N ASP A 290 -8.81 -1.65 -15.77
CA ASP A 290 -10.09 -2.30 -16.10
C ASP A 290 -10.44 -2.24 -17.61
N VAL A 291 -9.64 -1.56 -18.44
CA VAL A 291 -9.89 -1.40 -19.90
C VAL A 291 -8.76 -2.00 -20.74
N ILE A 292 -7.51 -1.76 -20.33
CA ILE A 292 -6.29 -2.16 -21.06
C ILE A 292 -5.78 -3.51 -20.53
N GLY A 293 -6.23 -3.91 -19.35
CA GLY A 293 -5.79 -5.10 -18.62
C GLY A 293 -4.77 -4.77 -17.53
N GLU A 294 -4.99 -5.34 -16.35
CA GLU A 294 -4.24 -5.10 -15.12
C GLU A 294 -2.72 -5.30 -15.28
N MET A 295 -2.29 -6.42 -15.87
CA MET A 295 -0.85 -6.69 -16.09
C MET A 295 -0.23 -5.76 -17.13
N ASN A 296 -0.98 -5.40 -18.18
CA ASN A 296 -0.46 -4.56 -19.27
C ASN A 296 -0.15 -3.15 -18.76
N ILE A 297 -1.04 -2.57 -17.96
CA ILE A 297 -0.88 -1.20 -17.48
C ILE A 297 0.26 -1.06 -16.46
N ILE A 298 0.50 -2.08 -15.63
CA ILE A 298 1.66 -2.10 -14.71
C ILE A 298 2.95 -2.13 -15.54
N ILE A 299 3.04 -3.05 -16.53
CA ILE A 299 4.22 -3.16 -17.41
C ILE A 299 4.48 -1.83 -18.12
N ILE A 300 3.45 -1.22 -18.73
CA ILE A 300 3.56 0.07 -19.41
C ILE A 300 4.07 1.15 -18.44
N SER A 301 3.54 1.19 -17.22
CA SER A 301 3.94 2.17 -16.21
C SER A 301 5.40 1.99 -15.80
N ASP A 302 5.88 0.77 -15.57
CA ASP A 302 7.27 0.46 -15.22
C ASP A 302 8.25 0.91 -16.33
N PHE A 303 7.94 0.59 -17.59
CA PHE A 303 8.77 1.02 -18.72
C PHE A 303 8.77 2.54 -18.89
N LEU A 304 7.62 3.20 -18.73
CA LEU A 304 7.54 4.66 -18.80
C LEU A 304 8.34 5.32 -17.69
N ILE A 305 8.25 4.84 -16.45
CA ILE A 305 9.06 5.35 -15.33
C ILE A 305 10.54 5.21 -15.64
N ALA A 306 10.99 4.03 -16.06
CA ALA A 306 12.40 3.79 -16.35
C ALA A 306 12.95 4.71 -17.45
N VAL A 307 12.17 4.97 -18.49
CA VAL A 307 12.56 5.88 -19.58
C VAL A 307 12.56 7.34 -19.09
N LEU A 308 11.50 7.77 -18.41
CA LEU A 308 11.34 9.16 -17.98
C LEU A 308 12.37 9.57 -16.93
N VAL A 309 12.62 8.70 -15.93
CA VAL A 309 13.65 8.92 -14.90
C VAL A 309 15.04 9.01 -15.55
N SER A 310 15.37 8.09 -16.46
CA SER A 310 16.65 8.11 -17.19
C SER A 310 16.82 9.31 -18.12
N SER A 311 15.72 9.82 -18.69
CA SER A 311 15.80 10.88 -19.70
C SER A 311 15.78 12.28 -19.08
N ILE A 312 14.93 12.51 -18.07
CA ILE A 312 14.67 13.84 -17.54
C ILE A 312 15.67 14.21 -16.45
N TRP A 313 15.97 13.29 -15.52
CA TRP A 313 16.82 13.60 -14.37
C TRP A 313 18.24 14.06 -14.77
N PRO A 314 18.99 13.38 -15.66
CA PRO A 314 20.37 13.77 -15.96
C PRO A 314 20.47 14.98 -16.90
N THR A 315 19.47 15.23 -17.74
CA THR A 315 19.51 16.28 -18.78
C THR A 315 19.14 17.67 -18.26
N THR A 316 18.49 17.73 -17.11
CA THR A 316 17.91 18.98 -16.60
C THR A 316 18.81 19.60 -15.54
N LYS A 317 18.95 20.94 -15.57
CA LYS A 317 19.70 21.71 -14.56
C LYS A 317 18.80 22.63 -13.73
N THR A 318 17.53 22.75 -14.12
CA THR A 318 16.52 23.56 -13.45
C THR A 318 15.62 22.68 -12.58
N ALA A 319 14.91 23.31 -11.62
CA ALA A 319 14.00 22.60 -10.72
C ALA A 319 12.67 22.22 -11.39
N SER A 320 12.13 23.03 -12.31
CA SER A 320 10.80 22.80 -12.90
C SER A 320 10.63 21.41 -13.55
N PRO A 321 11.59 20.88 -14.32
CA PRO A 321 11.48 19.53 -14.87
C PRO A 321 11.50 18.43 -13.80
N ILE A 322 12.20 18.64 -12.68
CA ILE A 322 12.24 17.70 -11.54
C ILE A 322 10.91 17.72 -10.80
N LEU A 323 10.28 18.88 -10.66
CA LEU A 323 8.94 19.02 -10.11
C LEU A 323 7.89 18.30 -10.98
N ALA A 324 7.96 18.49 -12.30
CA ALA A 324 7.11 17.77 -13.25
C ALA A 324 7.37 16.26 -13.20
N LEU A 325 8.63 15.84 -13.15
CA LEU A 325 9.01 14.44 -12.98
C LEU A 325 8.46 13.85 -11.68
N SER A 326 8.46 14.60 -10.57
CA SER A 326 7.91 14.16 -9.29
C SER A 326 6.42 13.84 -9.39
N PHE A 327 5.64 14.70 -10.07
CA PHE A 327 4.22 14.44 -10.34
C PHE A 327 4.02 13.19 -11.20
N VAL A 328 4.70 13.11 -12.35
CA VAL A 328 4.54 11.99 -13.30
C VAL A 328 4.99 10.66 -12.67
N TYR A 329 6.06 10.70 -11.89
CA TYR A 329 6.56 9.57 -11.14
C TYR A 329 5.55 9.08 -10.10
N GLY A 330 4.98 10.00 -9.30
CA GLY A 330 3.89 9.67 -8.38
C GLY A 330 2.69 9.06 -9.10
N PHE A 331 2.32 9.63 -10.26
CA PHE A 331 1.22 9.16 -11.09
C PHE A 331 1.43 7.73 -11.59
N LEU A 332 2.57 7.45 -12.22
CA LEU A 332 2.83 6.12 -12.80
C LEU A 332 3.11 5.06 -11.73
N SER A 333 3.79 5.41 -10.63
CA SER A 333 4.09 4.46 -9.54
C SER A 333 2.85 4.00 -8.78
N ALA A 334 1.73 4.73 -8.89
CA ALA A 334 0.46 4.32 -8.30
C ALA A 334 -0.12 3.01 -8.88
N ALA A 335 0.20 2.71 -10.15
CA ALA A 335 -0.22 1.49 -10.82
C ALA A 335 0.24 0.25 -10.05
N PHE A 336 1.49 0.31 -9.61
CA PHE A 336 2.19 -0.78 -8.96
C PHE A 336 1.58 -1.14 -7.60
N LEU A 337 1.34 -0.13 -6.74
CA LEU A 337 0.78 -0.33 -5.39
C LEU A 337 -0.68 -0.80 -5.40
N SER A 338 -1.45 -0.34 -6.41
CA SER A 338 -2.90 -0.56 -6.43
C SER A 338 -3.29 -1.85 -7.15
N ILE A 339 -2.66 -2.17 -8.29
CA ILE A 339 -3.23 -3.13 -9.23
C ILE A 339 -2.82 -4.58 -8.91
N VAL A 340 -1.60 -4.80 -8.43
CA VAL A 340 -1.05 -6.15 -8.21
C VAL A 340 -1.91 -7.01 -7.27
N PRO A 341 -2.41 -6.49 -6.12
CA PRO A 341 -3.33 -7.26 -5.26
C PRO A 341 -4.65 -7.63 -5.97
N GLY A 342 -5.10 -6.79 -6.90
CA GLY A 342 -6.27 -7.05 -7.75
C GLY A 342 -6.06 -8.22 -8.71
N VAL A 343 -4.89 -8.30 -9.34
CA VAL A 343 -4.49 -9.41 -10.22
C VAL A 343 -4.55 -10.74 -9.48
N LEU A 344 -3.96 -10.78 -8.28
CA LEU A 344 -3.94 -11.98 -7.44
C LEU A 344 -5.36 -12.33 -6.95
N GLY A 345 -6.13 -11.33 -6.54
CA GLY A 345 -7.52 -11.52 -6.13
C GLY A 345 -8.46 -11.99 -7.24
N ARG A 346 -8.11 -11.74 -8.50
CA ARG A 346 -8.84 -12.25 -9.68
C ARG A 346 -8.50 -13.69 -10.00
N HIS A 347 -7.23 -14.06 -9.87
CA HIS A 347 -6.73 -15.36 -10.29
C HIS A 347 -7.03 -16.46 -9.27
N TYR A 348 -6.99 -16.14 -7.98
CA TYR A 348 -7.22 -17.10 -6.90
C TYR A 348 -8.63 -16.98 -6.32
N PRO A 349 -9.26 -18.10 -5.90
CA PRO A 349 -10.55 -18.05 -5.23
C PRO A 349 -10.47 -17.29 -3.90
N ALA A 350 -11.59 -16.71 -3.45
CA ALA A 350 -11.63 -15.78 -2.31
C ALA A 350 -10.92 -16.29 -1.04
N HIS A 351 -11.12 -17.58 -0.70
CA HIS A 351 -10.50 -18.23 0.46
C HIS A 351 -8.96 -18.34 0.36
N ARG A 352 -8.38 -18.33 -0.85
CA ARG A 352 -6.92 -18.36 -1.10
C ARG A 352 -6.34 -16.98 -1.39
N ALA A 353 -7.12 -16.09 -2.00
CA ALA A 353 -6.69 -14.77 -2.41
C ALA A 353 -6.07 -13.95 -1.26
N THR A 354 -6.69 -13.97 -0.08
CA THR A 354 -6.15 -13.26 1.10
C THR A 354 -4.74 -13.76 1.46
N GLY A 355 -4.52 -15.08 1.40
CA GLY A 355 -3.22 -15.74 1.60
C GLY A 355 -2.17 -15.29 0.61
N VAL A 356 -2.50 -15.37 -0.68
CA VAL A 356 -1.62 -15.00 -1.79
C VAL A 356 -1.23 -13.52 -1.75
N ILE A 357 -2.20 -12.63 -1.52
CA ILE A 357 -1.96 -11.18 -1.37
C ILE A 357 -1.05 -10.92 -0.16
N GLY A 358 -1.26 -11.63 0.96
CA GLY A 358 -0.39 -11.54 2.13
C GLY A 358 1.06 -11.94 1.84
N VAL A 359 1.29 -12.99 1.03
CA VAL A 359 2.64 -13.38 0.57
C VAL A 359 3.27 -12.28 -0.26
N MET A 360 2.53 -11.71 -1.23
CA MET A 360 3.03 -10.61 -2.06
C MET A 360 3.45 -9.39 -1.21
N PHE A 361 2.65 -9.01 -0.20
CA PHE A 361 3.02 -7.90 0.69
C PHE A 361 4.29 -8.15 1.52
N VAL A 362 4.68 -9.39 1.79
CA VAL A 362 5.99 -9.68 2.41
C VAL A 362 7.13 -9.28 1.49
N TYR A 363 7.02 -9.53 0.18
CA TYR A 363 8.03 -9.12 -0.79
C TYR A 363 8.12 -7.60 -0.92
N VAL A 364 6.97 -6.91 -0.93
CA VAL A 364 6.89 -5.44 -0.89
C VAL A 364 7.58 -4.90 0.37
N ALA A 365 7.28 -5.48 1.53
CA ALA A 365 7.90 -5.06 2.80
C ALA A 365 9.43 -5.20 2.78
N ILE A 366 9.94 -6.33 2.27
CA ILE A 366 11.38 -6.57 2.11
C ILE A 366 11.98 -5.56 1.13
N GLY A 367 11.31 -5.30 0.00
CA GLY A 367 11.72 -4.32 -0.99
C GLY A 367 11.89 -2.91 -0.41
N LEU A 368 10.93 -2.46 0.41
CA LEU A 368 11.01 -1.16 1.09
C LEU A 368 12.13 -1.10 2.14
N ILE A 369 12.32 -2.17 2.93
CA ILE A 369 13.39 -2.24 3.94
C ILE A 369 14.77 -2.19 3.29
N ILE A 370 14.97 -2.89 2.17
CA ILE A 370 16.23 -2.91 1.41
C ILE A 370 16.41 -1.61 0.62
N GLY A 371 15.33 -1.08 0.04
CA GLY A 371 15.36 0.05 -0.87
C GLY A 371 15.87 1.33 -0.23
N GLY A 372 15.53 1.60 1.04
CA GLY A 372 15.99 2.80 1.75
C GLY A 372 17.52 2.87 1.89
N PRO A 373 18.15 1.91 2.59
CA PRO A 373 19.61 1.83 2.72
C PRO A 373 20.32 1.75 1.37
N THR A 374 19.78 1.00 0.41
CA THR A 374 20.37 0.90 -0.93
C THR A 374 20.38 2.25 -1.63
N ALA A 375 19.26 2.98 -1.63
CA ALA A 375 19.20 4.32 -2.22
C ALA A 375 20.16 5.30 -1.50
N GLY A 376 20.32 5.17 -0.17
CA GLY A 376 21.33 5.89 0.62
C GLY A 376 22.77 5.64 0.16
N ALA A 377 23.16 4.37 0.05
CA ALA A 377 24.51 4.02 -0.39
C ALA A 377 24.81 4.55 -1.81
N PHE A 378 23.84 4.48 -2.72
CA PHE A 378 23.97 5.05 -4.07
C PHE A 378 24.00 6.58 -4.07
N TYR A 379 23.32 7.23 -3.12
CA TYR A 379 23.41 8.67 -2.93
C TYR A 379 24.79 9.11 -2.43
N ASP A 380 25.38 8.41 -1.47
CA ASP A 380 26.74 8.71 -0.99
C ASP A 380 27.80 8.58 -2.10
N ILE A 381 27.65 7.56 -2.96
CA ILE A 381 28.48 7.42 -4.18
C ILE A 381 28.23 8.59 -5.13
N SER A 382 26.97 8.99 -5.30
CA SER A 382 26.59 10.09 -6.20
C SER A 382 27.20 11.43 -5.76
N ILE A 383 27.23 11.72 -4.45
CA ILE A 383 27.90 12.91 -3.91
C ILE A 383 29.41 12.86 -4.18
N LYS A 384 30.06 11.71 -3.96
CA LYS A 384 31.52 11.56 -4.19
C LYS A 384 31.92 11.80 -5.64
N ILE A 385 31.08 11.38 -6.59
CA ILE A 385 31.31 11.52 -8.03
C ILE A 385 30.74 12.85 -8.56
N ASN A 386 30.02 13.60 -7.70
CA ASN A 386 29.25 14.80 -8.07
C ASN A 386 28.30 14.54 -9.25
N ASN A 387 27.72 13.35 -9.30
CA ASN A 387 26.83 12.90 -10.38
C ASN A 387 25.77 11.94 -9.84
N TYR A 388 24.50 12.28 -10.03
CA TYR A 388 23.34 11.48 -9.60
C TYR A 388 23.04 10.26 -10.47
N TYR A 389 23.88 9.97 -11.46
CA TYR A 389 23.75 8.81 -12.35
C TYR A 389 23.56 7.47 -11.62
N PRO A 390 24.25 7.15 -10.50
CA PRO A 390 24.02 5.92 -9.77
C PRO A 390 22.57 5.76 -9.27
N LEU A 391 21.93 6.83 -8.76
CA LEU A 391 20.52 6.80 -8.32
C LEU A 391 19.55 6.61 -9.49
N ILE A 392 19.86 7.27 -10.61
CA ILE A 392 19.06 7.16 -11.83
C ILE A 392 19.12 5.72 -12.33
N LEU A 393 20.31 5.12 -12.37
CA LEU A 393 20.50 3.75 -12.82
C LEU A 393 19.77 2.73 -11.95
N ILE A 394 19.88 2.81 -10.63
CA ILE A 394 19.21 1.83 -9.76
C ILE A 394 17.69 1.90 -9.92
N SER A 395 17.12 3.11 -10.04
CA SER A 395 15.68 3.26 -10.25
C SER A 395 15.27 2.72 -11.62
N SER A 396 15.91 3.18 -12.69
CA SER A 396 15.52 2.79 -14.05
C SER A 396 15.75 1.31 -14.33
N ILE A 397 16.88 0.74 -13.92
CA ILE A 397 17.15 -0.69 -14.08
C ILE A 397 16.19 -1.51 -13.24
N GLY A 398 15.90 -1.10 -11.99
CA GLY A 398 14.99 -1.83 -11.13
C GLY A 398 13.55 -1.89 -11.68
N PHE A 399 13.03 -0.77 -12.20
CA PHE A 399 11.72 -0.77 -12.89
C PHE A 399 11.74 -1.57 -14.21
N LEU A 400 12.82 -1.51 -15.00
CA LEU A 400 12.95 -2.37 -16.19
C LEU A 400 12.95 -3.86 -15.84
N VAL A 401 13.70 -4.25 -14.81
CA VAL A 401 13.74 -5.63 -14.31
C VAL A 401 12.36 -6.07 -13.82
N SER A 402 11.67 -5.22 -13.06
CA SER A 402 10.27 -5.45 -12.64
C SER A 402 9.36 -5.71 -13.85
N GLY A 403 9.36 -4.81 -14.83
CA GLY A 403 8.53 -4.92 -16.03
C GLY A 403 8.83 -6.17 -16.86
N VAL A 404 10.11 -6.54 -17.01
CA VAL A 404 10.52 -7.77 -17.71
C VAL A 404 10.03 -9.02 -16.97
N ILE A 405 10.15 -9.07 -15.64
CA ILE A 405 9.64 -10.19 -14.83
C ILE A 405 8.12 -10.29 -14.98
N LEU A 406 7.39 -9.16 -15.01
CA LEU A 406 5.95 -9.16 -15.23
C LEU A 406 5.55 -9.66 -16.62
N ILE A 407 6.35 -9.38 -17.65
CA ILE A 407 6.16 -9.97 -18.98
C ILE A 407 6.28 -11.49 -18.91
N PHE A 408 7.32 -12.02 -18.22
CA PHE A 408 7.45 -13.46 -18.02
C PHE A 408 6.28 -14.06 -17.22
N ALA A 409 5.83 -13.38 -16.16
CA ALA A 409 4.64 -13.78 -15.39
C ALA A 409 3.39 -13.84 -16.28
N GLN A 410 3.22 -12.84 -17.15
CA GLN A 410 2.10 -12.77 -18.08
C GLN A 410 2.15 -13.88 -19.13
N ILE A 411 3.32 -14.19 -19.70
CA ILE A 411 3.51 -15.29 -20.66
C ILE A 411 3.24 -16.63 -19.97
N TYR A 412 3.76 -16.83 -18.76
CA TYR A 412 3.55 -18.04 -17.98
C TYR A 412 2.05 -18.29 -17.74
N LEU A 413 1.33 -17.26 -17.28
CA LEU A 413 -0.09 -17.34 -16.99
C LEU A 413 -0.92 -17.63 -18.25
N ARG A 414 -0.58 -17.00 -19.40
CA ARG A 414 -1.22 -17.27 -20.70
C ARG A 414 -1.02 -18.71 -21.17
N LYS A 415 0.11 -19.35 -20.82
CA LYS A 415 0.42 -20.73 -21.24
C LYS A 415 -0.27 -21.79 -20.38
N HIS A 416 -0.49 -21.53 -19.08
CA HIS A 416 -1.00 -22.52 -18.13
C HIS A 416 -2.48 -22.35 -17.74
N SER A 417 -3.09 -21.18 -17.97
CA SER A 417 -4.51 -20.95 -17.70
C SER A 417 -5.32 -20.96 -18.99
N SER A 418 -5.92 -22.09 -19.36
CA SER A 418 -6.78 -22.21 -20.56
C SER A 418 -8.17 -21.55 -20.38
N THR A 419 -8.50 -21.10 -19.16
CA THR A 419 -9.75 -20.42 -18.85
C THR A 419 -9.52 -18.91 -18.70
N LYS A 420 -9.98 -18.17 -19.72
CA LYS A 420 -10.29 -16.73 -19.77
C LYS A 420 -9.19 -15.74 -19.37
N PHE A 421 -8.25 -15.45 -20.26
CA PHE A 421 -7.57 -14.14 -20.24
C PHE A 421 -7.27 -13.66 -21.67
N GLY A 422 -8.07 -12.70 -22.14
CA GLY A 422 -7.93 -12.07 -23.45
C GLY A 422 -7.67 -10.57 -23.31
N TYR A 423 -7.01 -9.99 -24.31
CA TYR A 423 -6.73 -8.56 -24.53
C TYR A 423 -7.96 -7.62 -24.53
N ARG A 424 -9.15 -8.16 -24.26
CA ARG A 424 -10.39 -7.44 -24.02
C ARG A 424 -11.03 -8.06 -22.78
N LEU A 425 -10.75 -7.43 -21.66
CA LEU A 425 -11.69 -7.08 -20.59
C LEU A 425 -10.91 -6.15 -19.68
#